data_AF-A0A2P4QXU8-F1
#
_entry.id   AF-A0A2P4QXU8-F1
#
_cell.length_a   1.000
_cell.length_b   1.000
_cell.length_c   1.000
_cell.angle_alpha   90.00
_cell.angle_beta   90.00
_cell.angle_gamma   90.00
#
_symmetry.space_group_name_H-M   'P 1'
#
loop_
_entity.id
_entity.type
_entity.pdbx_description
1 polymer ?
#
loop_
_entity_poly.entity_id
_entity_poly.type
_entity_poly.pdbx_seq_one_letter_code
_entity_poly.pdbx_strand_id
1 'polypeptide(L)'
;MAYNLSPEKFIFNPEEAVIIKKNGKSLHEISFPFNKRTIQAWCIRHDNRSEKKGLYPAVLEELSAMRQELKAQLASLGKKKDQLGKIISSVKEKGKRIPEKLDLEYKSLCFEYDCLNSKQKAVKLFMNTFYGEAGNPLSSIFLRALAGGTTSADKYFEKCDEAFSRKELSKEAIKSGTSYLKMAYEEVLFPVCFTGKKKYFGVGHEVVVNFKLKNLFMKGIETVKQGKSQLLKFIGEKIMREGMDINNTRSIHDIVEDTLREAQNKEWDFNDFIVMGTWKPKKNNLCNNRFMKRMRERNERIPDPGERFSYVVVKGSRLRSEEGRLIPYRVGDYMEYAGIAKEKKMEIDINYYLGTTVGMCARFINEDDRYQPPPSHKIMQLKYSDEKEKQTDKYSQDEATKWLKKYIKGLQ
;
A
#
# COMPACT_ATOMS: atom_id res chain seq x y z
N MET A 1 -1.49 -24.63 7.56
CA MET A 1 -0.84 -25.89 7.14
C MET A 1 0.08 -26.44 8.23
N ALA A 2 1.25 -25.85 8.48
CA ALA A 2 2.29 -26.39 9.38
C ALA A 2 1.83 -26.82 10.79
N TYR A 3 0.99 -26.02 11.43
CA TYR A 3 0.51 -26.26 12.80
C TYR A 3 -0.86 -26.93 12.87
N ASN A 4 -1.37 -27.45 11.74
CA ASN A 4 -2.69 -28.07 11.63
C ASN A 4 -3.89 -27.19 12.01
N LEU A 5 -3.74 -25.86 11.96
CA LEU A 5 -4.80 -24.91 12.35
C LEU A 5 -6.07 -25.14 11.50
N SER A 6 -7.06 -25.81 12.10
CA SER A 6 -8.36 -26.14 11.53
C SER A 6 -9.37 -26.25 12.67
N PRO A 7 -10.61 -25.77 12.53
CA PRO A 7 -11.58 -25.69 13.64
C PRO A 7 -11.75 -26.98 14.43
N GLU A 8 -11.81 -28.12 13.75
CA GLU A 8 -12.00 -29.46 14.33
C GLU A 8 -10.74 -30.03 15.02
N LYS A 9 -9.62 -29.33 14.97
CA LYS A 9 -8.35 -29.72 15.62
C LYS A 9 -8.06 -28.90 16.88
N PHE A 10 -8.91 -27.94 17.22
CA PHE A 10 -8.74 -27.09 18.40
C PHE A 10 -9.27 -27.76 19.67
N ILE A 11 -8.54 -27.54 20.76
CA ILE A 11 -8.90 -27.90 22.13
C ILE A 11 -8.86 -26.60 22.93
N PHE A 12 -9.92 -26.32 23.68
CA PHE A 12 -10.04 -25.11 24.51
C PHE A 12 -9.94 -25.41 26.00
N ASN A 13 -10.22 -26.64 26.42
CA ASN A 13 -10.10 -27.06 27.81
C ASN A 13 -8.65 -27.49 28.12
N PRO A 14 -7.97 -26.85 29.10
CA PRO A 14 -6.62 -27.25 29.52
C PRO A 14 -6.52 -28.71 29.99
N GLU A 15 -7.54 -29.22 30.70
CA GLU A 15 -7.53 -30.60 31.22
C GLU A 15 -7.55 -31.62 30.08
N GLU A 16 -8.39 -31.37 29.07
CA GLU A 16 -8.47 -32.18 27.86
C GLU A 16 -7.15 -32.16 27.09
N ALA A 17 -6.49 -30.99 27.00
CA ALA A 17 -5.18 -30.87 26.38
C ALA A 17 -4.12 -31.72 27.10
N VAL A 18 -4.14 -31.76 28.44
CA VAL A 18 -3.23 -32.61 29.24
C VAL A 18 -3.50 -34.09 28.97
N ILE A 19 -4.76 -34.52 28.93
CA ILE A 19 -5.13 -35.92 28.62
C ILE A 19 -4.65 -36.30 27.22
N ILE A 20 -4.90 -35.47 26.22
CA ILE A 20 -4.51 -35.71 24.84
C ILE A 20 -2.99 -35.77 24.68
N LYS A 21 -2.26 -34.92 25.41
CA LYS A 21 -0.80 -34.94 25.44
C LYS A 21 -0.26 -36.22 26.10
N LYS A 22 -0.88 -36.68 27.20
CA LYS A 22 -0.55 -37.97 27.86
C LYS A 22 -0.79 -39.16 26.94
N ASN A 23 -1.79 -39.08 26.07
CA ASN A 23 -2.09 -40.09 25.03
C ASN A 23 -1.13 -40.04 23.83
N GLY A 24 0.01 -39.34 23.94
CA GLY A 24 1.08 -39.32 22.93
C GLY A 24 0.81 -38.45 21.70
N LYS A 25 -0.24 -37.61 21.71
CA LYS A 25 -0.48 -36.65 20.61
C LYS A 25 0.33 -35.37 20.82
N SER A 26 0.93 -34.87 19.75
CA SER A 26 1.64 -33.59 19.77
C SER A 26 0.65 -32.43 19.67
N LEU A 27 0.81 -31.42 20.52
CA LEU A 27 -0.05 -30.23 20.59
C LEU A 27 0.77 -28.97 20.29
N HIS A 28 0.19 -28.04 19.53
CA HIS A 28 0.68 -26.69 19.37
C HIS A 28 -0.14 -25.76 20.27
N GLU A 29 0.51 -25.16 21.27
CA GLU A 29 -0.13 -24.21 22.17
C GLU A 29 -0.22 -22.81 21.52
N ILE A 30 -1.37 -22.18 21.68
CA ILE A 30 -1.70 -20.85 21.19
C ILE A 30 -2.10 -20.02 22.39
N SER A 31 -1.37 -18.94 22.65
CA SER A 31 -1.66 -18.00 23.73
C SER A 31 -1.39 -16.57 23.28
N PHE A 32 -2.40 -15.71 23.38
CA PHE A 32 -2.26 -14.29 23.02
C PHE A 32 -3.21 -13.39 23.80
N PRO A 33 -2.81 -12.14 24.10
CA PRO A 33 -3.68 -11.16 24.73
C PRO A 33 -4.71 -10.62 23.73
N PHE A 34 -5.97 -10.54 24.15
CA PHE A 34 -7.08 -9.98 23.40
C PHE A 34 -8.10 -9.34 24.35
N ASN A 35 -8.45 -8.06 24.14
CA ASN A 35 -9.41 -7.32 24.99
C ASN A 35 -9.13 -7.45 26.51
N LYS A 36 -7.86 -7.27 26.91
CA LYS A 36 -7.40 -7.39 28.32
C LYS A 36 -7.54 -8.79 28.93
N ARG A 37 -7.79 -9.82 28.11
CA ARG A 37 -7.83 -11.23 28.53
C ARG A 37 -6.81 -12.02 27.73
N THR A 38 -6.29 -13.11 28.29
CA THR A 38 -5.48 -14.07 27.54
C THR A 38 -6.38 -15.12 26.94
N ILE A 39 -6.31 -15.31 25.63
CA ILE A 39 -6.95 -16.43 24.95
C ILE A 39 -5.92 -17.54 24.87
N GLN A 40 -6.29 -18.72 25.38
CA GLN A 40 -5.48 -19.93 25.33
C GLN A 40 -6.24 -21.03 24.58
N ALA A 41 -5.53 -21.75 23.72
CA ALA A 41 -6.05 -22.91 23.01
C ALA A 41 -4.89 -23.83 22.59
N TRP A 42 -5.20 -25.07 22.24
CA TRP A 42 -4.25 -26.02 21.69
C TRP A 42 -4.74 -26.56 20.36
N CYS A 43 -3.84 -26.82 19.43
CA CYS A 43 -4.15 -27.46 18.17
C CYS A 43 -3.41 -28.81 18.06
N ILE A 44 -4.14 -29.87 17.72
CA ILE A 44 -3.54 -31.20 17.54
C ILE A 44 -2.69 -31.19 16.27
N ARG A 45 -1.40 -31.48 16.38
CA ARG A 45 -0.50 -31.54 15.21
C ARG A 45 -0.77 -32.77 14.35
N HIS A 46 -0.56 -32.62 13.05
CA HIS A 46 -0.69 -33.72 12.10
C HIS A 46 0.58 -34.56 11.95
N ASP A 47 1.73 -34.11 12.46
CA ASP A 47 3.03 -34.81 12.41
C ASP A 47 3.42 -35.32 11.01
N ASN A 48 3.12 -34.52 9.98
CA ASN A 48 3.26 -34.86 8.55
C ASN A 48 2.50 -36.11 8.08
N ARG A 49 1.52 -36.60 8.84
CA ARG A 49 0.66 -37.71 8.43
C ARG A 49 -0.67 -37.21 7.86
N SER A 50 -1.08 -37.73 6.72
CA SER A 50 -2.25 -37.25 5.97
C SER A 50 -3.56 -37.48 6.73
N GLU A 51 -3.70 -38.62 7.39
CA GLU A 51 -4.89 -39.01 8.16
C GLU A 51 -5.14 -38.12 9.39
N LYS A 52 -4.11 -37.42 9.87
CA LYS A 52 -4.21 -36.53 11.02
C LYS A 52 -4.50 -35.08 10.62
N LYS A 53 -4.42 -34.73 9.33
CA LYS A 53 -4.62 -33.36 8.87
C LYS A 53 -6.06 -32.91 9.11
N GLY A 54 -6.19 -31.63 9.41
CA GLY A 54 -7.48 -30.97 9.43
C GLY A 54 -7.96 -30.64 8.03
N LEU A 55 -9.25 -30.34 7.91
CA LEU A 55 -9.90 -29.96 6.67
C LEU A 55 -9.21 -28.75 6.03
N TYR A 56 -8.88 -27.73 6.83
CA TYR A 56 -8.25 -26.50 6.32
C TYR A 56 -6.86 -26.78 5.73
N PRO A 57 -5.91 -27.40 6.46
CA PRO A 57 -4.64 -27.83 5.89
C PRO A 57 -4.77 -28.70 4.63
N ALA A 58 -5.72 -29.65 4.59
CA ALA A 58 -5.91 -30.52 3.44
C ALA A 58 -6.35 -29.73 2.19
N VAL A 59 -7.37 -28.88 2.30
CA VAL A 59 -7.83 -28.01 1.21
C VAL A 59 -6.73 -27.05 0.75
N LEU A 60 -6.00 -26.45 1.70
CA LEU A 60 -4.90 -25.54 1.35
C LEU A 60 -3.74 -26.25 0.65
N GLU A 61 -3.46 -27.52 0.96
CA GLU A 61 -2.45 -28.32 0.26
C GLU A 61 -2.86 -28.60 -1.18
N GLU A 62 -4.11 -28.98 -1.42
CA GLU A 62 -4.65 -29.19 -2.76
C GLU A 62 -4.58 -27.91 -3.61
N LEU A 63 -5.04 -26.78 -3.06
CA LEU A 63 -4.95 -25.48 -3.72
C LEU A 63 -3.50 -25.06 -3.98
N SER A 64 -2.60 -25.35 -3.03
CA SER A 64 -1.16 -25.08 -3.19
C SER A 64 -0.55 -25.90 -4.32
N ALA A 65 -0.88 -27.18 -4.42
CA ALA A 65 -0.43 -28.06 -5.49
C ALA A 65 -0.95 -27.59 -6.87
N MET A 66 -2.25 -27.30 -6.97
CA MET A 66 -2.87 -26.73 -8.17
C MET A 66 -2.16 -25.42 -8.60
N ARG A 67 -1.85 -24.55 -7.63
CA ARG A 67 -1.13 -23.30 -7.90
C ARG A 67 0.31 -23.54 -8.35
N GLN A 68 1.00 -24.55 -7.80
CA GLN A 68 2.37 -24.90 -8.22
C GLN A 68 2.40 -25.38 -9.66
N GLU A 69 1.43 -26.20 -10.08
CA GLU A 69 1.29 -26.63 -11.47
C GLU A 69 1.09 -25.44 -12.42
N LEU A 70 0.17 -24.52 -12.09
CA LEU A 70 -0.03 -23.29 -12.87
C LEU A 70 1.24 -22.44 -12.94
N LYS A 71 2.00 -22.33 -11.84
CA LYS A 71 3.28 -21.59 -11.85
C LYS A 71 4.36 -22.27 -12.69
N ALA A 72 4.40 -23.61 -12.75
CA ALA A 72 5.32 -24.35 -13.59
C ALA A 72 5.02 -24.11 -15.09
N GLN A 73 3.75 -24.15 -15.47
CA GLN A 73 3.31 -23.79 -16.82
C GLN A 73 3.66 -22.32 -17.15
N LEU A 74 3.39 -21.41 -16.22
CA LEU A 74 3.71 -19.98 -16.37
C LEU A 74 5.22 -19.74 -16.57
N ALA A 75 6.08 -20.45 -15.84
CA ALA A 75 7.53 -20.35 -16.00
C ALA A 75 7.99 -20.83 -17.38
N SER A 76 7.40 -21.91 -17.90
CA SER A 76 7.67 -22.41 -19.26
C SER A 76 7.25 -21.40 -20.33
N LEU A 77 6.04 -20.86 -20.24
CA LEU A 77 5.52 -19.85 -21.18
C LEU A 77 6.28 -18.52 -21.07
N GLY A 78 6.66 -18.11 -19.87
CA GLY A 78 7.47 -16.90 -19.64
C GLY A 78 8.79 -16.94 -20.41
N LYS A 79 9.50 -18.08 -20.39
CA LYS A 79 10.73 -18.26 -21.18
C LYS A 79 10.49 -18.08 -22.68
N LYS A 80 9.42 -18.65 -23.22
CA LYS A 80 9.04 -18.50 -24.64
C LYS A 80 8.68 -17.04 -24.96
N LYS A 81 7.93 -16.38 -24.08
CA LYS A 81 7.52 -14.98 -24.21
C LYS A 81 8.73 -14.05 -24.23
N ASP A 82 9.69 -14.25 -23.33
CA ASP A 82 10.90 -13.44 -23.27
C ASP A 82 11.80 -13.65 -24.50
N GLN A 83 11.88 -14.88 -25.02
CA GLN A 83 12.62 -15.19 -26.25
C GLN A 83 12.01 -14.47 -27.46
N LEU A 84 10.70 -14.61 -27.68
CA LEU A 84 10.01 -13.90 -28.76
C LEU A 84 10.07 -12.38 -28.60
N GLY A 85 9.93 -11.88 -27.37
CA GLY A 85 10.06 -10.45 -27.06
C GLY A 85 11.43 -9.89 -27.44
N LYS A 86 12.52 -10.62 -27.17
CA LYS A 86 13.89 -10.24 -27.59
C LYS A 86 14.03 -10.20 -29.11
N ILE A 87 13.46 -11.17 -29.82
CA ILE A 87 13.47 -11.22 -31.29
C ILE A 87 12.74 -9.98 -31.84
N ILE A 88 11.55 -9.67 -31.33
CA ILE A 88 10.76 -8.51 -31.75
C ILE A 88 11.51 -7.20 -31.49
N SER A 89 12.13 -7.04 -30.32
CA SER A 89 12.94 -5.86 -30.01
C SER A 89 14.11 -5.69 -30.96
N SER A 90 14.84 -6.76 -31.27
CA SER A 90 15.96 -6.72 -32.23
C SER A 90 15.51 -6.36 -33.65
N VAL A 91 14.33 -6.83 -34.07
CA VAL A 91 13.74 -6.46 -35.37
C VAL A 91 13.38 -4.97 -35.40
N LYS A 92 12.80 -4.44 -34.32
CA LYS A 92 12.48 -3.01 -34.18
C LYS A 92 13.74 -2.14 -34.20
N GLU A 93 14.79 -2.53 -33.48
CA GLU A 93 16.08 -1.80 -33.45
C GLU A 93 16.73 -1.73 -34.83
N LYS A 94 16.55 -2.77 -35.65
CA LYS A 94 17.02 -2.79 -37.04
C LYS A 94 16.14 -2.00 -38.02
N GLY A 95 15.12 -1.30 -37.53
CA GLY A 95 14.18 -0.50 -38.35
C GLY A 95 13.31 -1.33 -39.30
N LYS A 96 13.18 -2.65 -39.07
CA LYS A 96 12.42 -3.55 -39.93
C LYS A 96 10.97 -3.70 -39.46
N ARG A 97 10.05 -3.88 -40.40
CA ARG A 97 8.64 -4.23 -40.08
C ARG A 97 8.59 -5.62 -39.45
N ILE A 98 7.87 -5.74 -38.34
CA ILE A 98 7.66 -7.03 -37.67
C ILE A 98 6.74 -7.89 -38.55
N PRO A 99 7.10 -9.15 -38.83
CA PRO A 99 6.20 -10.07 -39.52
C PRO A 99 4.87 -10.23 -38.76
N GLU A 100 3.74 -10.09 -39.45
CA GLU A 100 2.41 -10.15 -38.82
C GLU A 100 2.15 -11.48 -38.11
N LYS A 101 2.64 -12.59 -38.66
CA LYS A 101 2.59 -13.91 -38.03
C LYS A 101 3.30 -13.92 -36.67
N LEU A 102 4.47 -13.29 -36.59
CA LEU A 102 5.28 -13.21 -35.36
C LEU A 102 4.60 -12.31 -34.30
N ASP A 103 4.01 -11.20 -34.73
CA ASP A 103 3.26 -10.32 -33.84
C ASP A 103 1.99 -11.00 -33.28
N LEU A 104 1.27 -11.74 -34.13
CA LEU A 104 0.09 -12.52 -33.72
C LEU A 104 0.45 -13.63 -32.73
N GLU A 105 1.54 -14.37 -33.01
CA GLU A 105 2.06 -15.41 -32.12
C GLU A 105 2.47 -14.83 -30.75
N TYR A 106 3.17 -13.70 -30.75
CA TYR A 106 3.55 -13.03 -29.51
C TYR A 106 2.34 -12.52 -28.71
N LYS A 107 1.34 -11.94 -29.39
CA LYS A 107 0.09 -11.48 -28.75
C LYS A 107 -0.69 -12.65 -28.15
N SER A 108 -0.81 -13.76 -28.90
CA SER A 108 -1.46 -14.99 -28.41
C SER A 108 -0.76 -15.54 -27.18
N LEU A 109 0.57 -15.62 -27.21
CA LEU A 109 1.38 -16.07 -26.09
C LEU A 109 1.26 -15.13 -24.87
N CYS A 110 1.20 -13.81 -25.09
CA CYS A 110 0.97 -12.86 -24.01
C CYS A 110 -0.40 -13.06 -23.37
N PHE A 111 -1.45 -13.24 -24.17
CA PHE A 111 -2.81 -13.52 -23.68
C PHE A 111 -2.86 -14.81 -22.86
N GLU A 112 -2.25 -15.89 -23.34
CA GLU A 112 -2.21 -17.17 -22.64
C GLU A 112 -1.43 -17.07 -21.32
N TYR A 113 -0.30 -16.38 -21.32
CA TYR A 113 0.47 -16.06 -20.12
C TYR A 113 -0.37 -15.27 -19.09
N ASP A 114 -1.08 -14.24 -19.54
CA ASP A 114 -1.90 -13.39 -18.66
C ASP A 114 -3.13 -14.13 -18.11
N CYS A 115 -3.72 -15.03 -18.90
CA CYS A 115 -4.80 -15.92 -18.47
C CYS A 115 -4.32 -16.87 -17.35
N LEU A 116 -3.19 -17.56 -17.54
CA LEU A 116 -2.62 -18.44 -16.51
C LEU A 116 -2.18 -17.68 -15.27
N ASN A 117 -1.59 -16.50 -15.44
CA ASN A 117 -1.24 -15.62 -14.32
C ASN A 117 -2.50 -15.19 -13.54
N SER A 118 -3.61 -14.94 -14.22
CA SER A 118 -4.90 -14.62 -13.59
C SER A 118 -5.45 -15.82 -12.80
N LYS A 119 -5.38 -17.04 -13.36
CA LYS A 119 -5.77 -18.27 -12.67
C LYS A 119 -4.96 -18.51 -11.39
N GLN A 120 -3.63 -18.43 -11.44
CA GLN A 120 -2.82 -18.63 -10.22
C GLN A 120 -3.05 -17.53 -9.17
N LYS A 121 -3.35 -16.29 -9.59
CA LYS A 121 -3.75 -15.20 -8.70
C LYS A 121 -5.10 -15.47 -8.03
N ALA A 122 -6.07 -16.02 -8.77
CA ALA A 122 -7.37 -16.39 -8.22
C ALA A 122 -7.23 -17.50 -7.16
N VAL A 123 -6.43 -18.53 -7.43
CA VAL A 123 -6.14 -19.58 -6.43
C VAL A 123 -5.46 -18.99 -5.20
N LYS A 124 -4.45 -18.12 -5.37
CA LYS A 124 -3.80 -17.40 -4.25
C LYS A 124 -4.81 -16.60 -3.43
N LEU A 125 -5.70 -15.86 -4.11
CA LEU A 125 -6.72 -15.06 -3.45
C LEU A 125 -7.64 -15.95 -2.62
N PHE A 126 -8.13 -17.05 -3.19
CA PHE A 126 -9.00 -18.00 -2.50
C PHE A 126 -8.33 -18.62 -1.27
N MET A 127 -7.05 -19.03 -1.39
CA MET A 127 -6.27 -19.52 -0.24
C MET A 127 -6.18 -18.47 0.88
N ASN A 128 -5.95 -17.20 0.54
CA ASN A 128 -5.86 -16.12 1.52
C ASN A 128 -7.20 -15.77 2.17
N THR A 129 -8.33 -16.05 1.49
CA THR A 129 -9.68 -15.81 2.01
C THR A 129 -9.97 -16.66 3.25
N PHE A 130 -9.50 -17.92 3.32
CA PHE A 130 -9.68 -18.77 4.50
C PHE A 130 -9.21 -18.10 5.80
N TYR A 131 -8.05 -17.48 5.75
CA TYR A 131 -7.49 -16.76 6.89
C TYR A 131 -8.31 -15.51 7.24
N GLY A 132 -8.69 -14.72 6.22
CA GLY A 132 -9.48 -13.51 6.41
C GLY A 132 -10.84 -13.78 7.03
N GLU A 133 -11.55 -14.79 6.52
CA GLU A 133 -12.88 -15.18 6.99
C GLU A 133 -12.87 -15.82 8.37
N ALA A 134 -11.85 -16.63 8.70
CA ALA A 134 -11.71 -17.17 10.05
C ALA A 134 -11.46 -16.09 11.12
N GLY A 135 -10.99 -14.90 10.72
CA GLY A 135 -10.86 -13.72 11.58
C GLY A 135 -12.06 -12.76 11.55
N ASN A 136 -13.01 -12.95 10.63
CA ASN A 136 -14.17 -12.09 10.46
C ASN A 136 -15.31 -12.52 11.40
N PRO A 137 -15.71 -11.70 12.40
CA PRO A 137 -16.73 -12.09 13.39
C PRO A 137 -18.13 -12.31 12.80
N LEU A 138 -18.38 -11.88 11.56
CA LEU A 138 -19.64 -12.11 10.84
C LEU A 138 -19.62 -13.39 10.00
N SER A 139 -18.47 -14.05 9.88
CA SER A 139 -18.33 -15.26 9.07
C SER A 139 -18.83 -16.49 9.81
N SER A 140 -19.45 -17.42 9.10
CA SER A 140 -19.89 -18.71 9.66
C SER A 140 -18.73 -19.59 10.10
N ILE A 141 -17.53 -19.32 9.61
CA ILE A 141 -16.29 -20.05 9.93
C ILE A 141 -15.37 -19.27 10.89
N PHE A 142 -15.90 -18.24 11.55
CA PHE A 142 -15.15 -17.44 12.50
C PHE A 142 -14.59 -18.28 13.65
N LEU A 143 -13.27 -18.23 13.84
CA LEU A 143 -12.62 -18.83 15.00
C LEU A 143 -11.47 -17.96 15.48
N ARG A 144 -11.70 -17.23 16.58
CA ARG A 144 -10.74 -16.28 17.15
C ARG A 144 -9.38 -16.90 17.48
N ALA A 145 -9.37 -18.11 18.02
CA ALA A 145 -8.14 -18.83 18.34
C ALA A 145 -7.35 -19.24 17.08
N LEU A 146 -8.03 -19.48 15.95
CA LEU A 146 -7.39 -19.75 14.68
C LEU A 146 -6.75 -18.49 14.09
N ALA A 147 -7.50 -17.37 14.08
CA ALA A 147 -6.97 -16.09 13.60
C ALA A 147 -5.78 -15.62 14.46
N GLY A 148 -5.94 -15.64 15.79
CA GLY A 148 -4.87 -15.26 16.72
C GLY A 148 -3.72 -16.27 16.78
N GLY A 149 -3.98 -17.57 16.61
CA GLY A 149 -2.95 -18.60 16.47
C GLY A 149 -2.08 -18.40 15.23
N THR A 150 -2.69 -18.00 14.12
CA THR A 150 -1.94 -17.68 12.90
C THR A 150 -1.08 -16.42 13.10
N THR A 151 -1.65 -15.35 13.66
CA THR A 151 -0.91 -14.09 13.92
C THR A 151 0.20 -14.26 14.96
N SER A 152 0.00 -15.10 15.98
CA SER A 152 1.01 -15.33 17.02
C SER A 152 2.13 -16.26 16.56
N ALA A 153 1.82 -17.22 15.68
CA ALA A 153 2.83 -18.05 15.01
C ALA A 153 3.75 -17.23 14.10
N ASP A 154 3.30 -16.07 13.61
CA ASP A 154 4.11 -15.14 12.82
C ASP A 154 5.23 -14.46 13.63
N LYS A 155 5.23 -14.52 14.97
CA LYS A 155 6.39 -14.08 15.81
C LYS A 155 7.67 -14.88 15.51
N TYR A 156 7.56 -16.02 14.83
CA TYR A 156 8.71 -16.74 14.29
C TYR A 156 9.52 -15.89 13.28
N PHE A 157 8.87 -15.01 12.52
CA PHE A 157 9.53 -14.13 11.56
C PHE A 157 10.35 -13.02 12.24
N GLU A 158 9.93 -12.52 13.40
CA GLU A 158 10.71 -11.55 14.18
C GLU A 158 12.11 -12.12 14.56
N LYS A 159 12.17 -13.41 14.92
CA LYS A 159 13.45 -14.09 15.18
C LYS A 159 14.31 -14.27 13.92
N CYS A 160 13.66 -14.43 12.76
CA CYS A 160 14.37 -14.54 11.48
C CYS A 160 14.96 -13.18 11.06
N ASP A 161 14.23 -12.08 11.33
CA ASP A 161 14.69 -10.71 11.06
C ASP A 161 15.91 -10.35 11.93
N GLU A 162 15.95 -10.81 13.18
CA GLU A 162 17.11 -10.63 14.07
C GLU A 162 18.34 -11.42 13.56
N ALA A 163 18.15 -12.65 13.08
CA ALA A 163 19.21 -13.44 12.46
C ALA A 163 19.72 -12.83 11.14
N PHE A 164 18.83 -12.22 10.34
CA PHE A 164 19.19 -11.46 9.14
C PHE A 164 20.12 -10.29 9.47
N SER A 165 19.77 -9.54 10.51
CA SER A 165 20.52 -8.36 10.94
C SER A 165 21.94 -8.68 11.41
N ARG A 166 22.20 -9.91 11.86
CA ARG A 166 23.53 -10.39 12.29
C ARG A 166 24.45 -10.84 11.15
N LYS A 167 24.03 -10.72 9.88
CA LYS A 167 24.76 -11.19 8.68
C LYS A 167 25.09 -12.70 8.70
N GLU A 168 24.41 -13.49 9.53
CA GLU A 168 24.57 -14.95 9.60
C GLU A 168 23.87 -15.69 8.44
N LEU A 169 23.28 -14.96 7.49
CA LEU A 169 22.50 -15.54 6.41
C LEU A 169 23.34 -15.81 5.16
N SER A 170 23.70 -17.07 4.97
CA SER A 170 23.97 -17.60 3.64
C SER A 170 22.64 -17.80 2.87
N LYS A 171 22.70 -17.90 1.54
CA LYS A 171 21.54 -18.15 0.63
C LYS A 171 20.75 -19.43 0.95
N GLU A 172 21.18 -20.23 1.92
CA GLU A 172 20.51 -21.44 2.34
C GLU A 172 19.42 -21.11 3.35
N ALA A 173 18.18 -21.15 2.85
CA ALA A 173 16.95 -20.91 3.58
C ALA A 173 17.01 -21.44 5.03
N ILE A 174 16.62 -20.60 5.99
CA ILE A 174 16.26 -21.05 7.34
C ILE A 174 15.27 -22.19 7.14
N LYS A 175 15.71 -23.43 7.42
CA LYS A 175 14.81 -24.57 7.53
C LYS A 175 13.94 -24.25 8.73
N SER A 176 12.70 -23.85 8.48
CA SER A 176 11.75 -23.39 9.49
C SER A 176 11.32 -24.46 10.52
N GLY A 177 12.07 -25.55 10.65
CA GLY A 177 11.62 -26.79 11.29
C GLY A 177 10.43 -27.45 10.58
N THR A 178 9.88 -26.85 9.52
CA THR A 178 8.70 -27.30 8.77
C THR A 178 8.98 -27.31 7.27
N SER A 179 8.35 -28.21 6.54
CA SER A 179 8.42 -28.26 5.07
C SER A 179 7.54 -27.18 4.38
N TYR A 180 6.66 -26.53 5.16
CA TYR A 180 5.63 -25.62 4.65
C TYR A 180 6.04 -24.15 4.63
N LEU A 181 6.92 -23.72 5.55
CA LEU A 181 7.39 -22.34 5.62
C LEU A 181 8.79 -22.23 5.02
N LYS A 182 8.93 -21.43 3.97
CA LYS A 182 10.20 -21.15 3.30
C LYS A 182 10.34 -19.64 3.15
N MET A 183 11.49 -19.10 3.55
CA MET A 183 11.88 -17.74 3.17
C MET A 183 12.55 -17.79 1.80
N ALA A 184 12.28 -16.78 0.98
CA ALA A 184 12.89 -16.61 -0.32
C ALA A 184 13.42 -15.19 -0.42
N TYR A 185 14.62 -15.04 -0.98
CA TYR A 185 15.11 -13.74 -1.41
C TYR A 185 14.29 -13.28 -2.62
N GLU A 186 13.68 -12.10 -2.51
CA GLU A 186 12.92 -11.49 -3.62
C GLU A 186 13.73 -10.34 -4.24
N GLU A 187 14.06 -9.33 -3.46
CA GLU A 187 14.71 -8.11 -3.94
C GLU A 187 15.44 -7.37 -2.80
N VAL A 188 16.38 -6.49 -3.16
CA VAL A 188 17.00 -5.51 -2.26
C VAL A 188 16.66 -4.10 -2.74
N LEU A 189 16.32 -3.21 -1.81
CA LEU A 189 16.09 -1.80 -2.12
C LEU A 189 17.32 -0.96 -1.73
N PHE A 190 17.95 -0.30 -2.70
CA PHE A 190 19.06 0.61 -2.45
C PHE A 190 19.24 1.66 -3.58
N PRO A 191 19.21 2.98 -3.30
CA PRO A 191 18.82 3.59 -2.03
C PRO A 191 17.34 3.32 -1.70
N VAL A 192 16.99 3.53 -0.43
CA VAL A 192 15.63 3.34 0.10
C VAL A 192 15.29 4.49 1.06
N CYS A 193 14.05 4.95 1.01
CA CYS A 193 13.51 5.95 1.93
C CYS A 193 12.24 5.41 2.61
N PHE A 194 12.26 5.39 3.95
CA PHE A 194 11.12 5.05 4.78
C PHE A 194 10.46 6.34 5.27
N THR A 195 9.17 6.50 4.97
CA THR A 195 8.38 7.73 5.28
C THR A 195 7.29 7.47 6.31
N GLY A 196 7.21 6.24 6.81
CA GLY A 196 6.27 5.79 7.83
C GLY A 196 5.87 4.34 7.65
N LYS A 197 5.03 3.85 8.56
CA LYS A 197 4.58 2.45 8.56
C LYS A 197 3.89 2.08 7.23
N LYS A 198 4.44 1.07 6.55
CA LYS A 198 4.00 0.61 5.20
C LYS A 198 4.08 1.70 4.11
N LYS A 199 4.90 2.73 4.32
CA LYS A 199 5.13 3.83 3.38
C LYS A 199 6.61 3.96 3.10
N TYR A 200 7.04 3.49 1.95
CA TYR A 200 8.44 3.52 1.56
C TYR A 200 8.60 3.45 0.05
N PHE A 201 9.73 3.91 -0.43
CA PHE A 201 10.12 3.83 -1.82
C PHE A 201 11.63 3.63 -1.96
N GLY A 202 12.07 3.07 -3.07
CA GLY A 202 13.48 2.79 -3.31
C GLY A 202 13.75 2.24 -4.70
N VAL A 203 15.01 1.99 -4.99
CA VAL A 203 15.42 1.35 -6.24
C VAL A 203 15.57 -0.15 -6.01
N GLY A 204 14.76 -0.94 -6.72
CA GLY A 204 14.77 -2.40 -6.62
C GLY A 204 15.91 -3.05 -7.40
N HIS A 205 16.66 -3.90 -6.71
CA HIS A 205 17.72 -4.77 -7.21
C HIS A 205 17.29 -6.22 -7.04
N GLU A 206 16.93 -6.86 -8.15
CA GLU A 206 16.50 -8.27 -8.16
C GLU A 206 17.71 -9.18 -8.44
N VAL A 207 18.01 -9.43 -9.73
CA VAL A 207 19.11 -10.30 -10.18
C VAL A 207 20.36 -9.50 -10.57
N VAL A 208 20.17 -8.28 -11.08
CA VAL A 208 21.24 -7.40 -11.56
C VAL A 208 21.14 -6.07 -10.82
N VAL A 209 22.31 -5.48 -10.54
CA VAL A 209 22.39 -4.17 -9.92
C VAL A 209 21.73 -3.13 -10.84
N ASN A 210 20.70 -2.47 -10.32
CA ASN A 210 19.89 -1.52 -11.03
C ASN A 210 20.26 -0.09 -10.62
N PHE A 211 21.05 0.58 -11.44
CA PHE A 211 21.35 2.01 -11.28
C PHE A 211 20.37 2.91 -12.05
N LYS A 212 19.32 2.34 -12.68
CA LYS A 212 18.37 3.09 -13.51
C LYS A 212 17.12 3.44 -12.73
N LEU A 213 16.83 4.72 -12.60
CA LEU A 213 15.63 5.26 -11.94
C LEU A 213 14.32 5.05 -12.73
N LYS A 214 14.28 4.18 -13.75
CA LYS A 214 13.08 4.05 -14.61
C LYS A 214 11.86 3.61 -13.82
N ASN A 215 12.01 2.62 -12.95
CA ASN A 215 10.93 2.05 -12.14
C ASN A 215 11.31 2.09 -10.66
N LEU A 216 10.83 3.10 -9.94
CA LEU A 216 10.95 3.13 -8.49
C LEU A 216 9.98 2.12 -7.87
N PHE A 217 10.48 1.38 -6.88
CA PHE A 217 9.64 0.61 -6.00
C PHE A 217 8.89 1.56 -5.07
N MET A 218 7.56 1.43 -4.97
CA MET A 218 6.74 2.30 -4.12
C MET A 218 5.69 1.48 -3.38
N LYS A 219 5.56 1.72 -2.07
CA LYS A 219 4.52 1.15 -1.22
C LYS A 219 3.88 2.23 -0.38
N GLY A 220 2.56 2.33 -0.43
CA GLY A 220 1.76 3.17 0.47
C GLY A 220 1.90 4.69 0.30
N ILE A 221 2.76 5.16 -0.61
CA ILE A 221 2.94 6.58 -0.94
C ILE A 221 1.66 7.15 -1.57
N GLU A 222 1.42 8.45 -1.42
CA GLU A 222 0.15 9.05 -1.89
C GLU A 222 0.04 9.14 -3.41
N THR A 223 1.16 9.20 -4.12
CA THR A 223 1.25 9.23 -5.60
C THR A 223 0.63 7.99 -6.25
N VAL A 224 0.71 6.82 -5.60
CA VAL A 224 0.17 5.57 -6.15
C VAL A 224 -1.36 5.44 -6.00
N LYS A 225 -2.01 6.36 -5.27
CA LYS A 225 -3.46 6.31 -5.05
C LYS A 225 -4.20 6.95 -6.24
N GLN A 226 -5.29 6.30 -6.67
CA GLN A 226 -6.15 6.82 -7.73
C GLN A 226 -6.89 8.09 -7.30
N GLY A 227 -7.19 8.97 -8.27
CA GLY A 227 -8.00 10.17 -8.05
C GLY A 227 -7.26 11.33 -7.37
N LYS A 228 -5.93 11.41 -7.50
CA LYS A 228 -5.12 12.57 -7.11
C LYS A 228 -4.81 13.44 -8.34
N SER A 229 -4.57 14.73 -8.13
CA SER A 229 -4.15 15.66 -9.19
C SER A 229 -2.80 15.26 -9.77
N GLN A 230 -2.55 15.63 -11.02
CA GLN A 230 -1.23 15.43 -11.66
C GLN A 230 -0.16 16.28 -10.98
N LEU A 231 -0.51 17.45 -10.45
CA LEU A 231 0.42 18.25 -9.64
C LEU A 231 0.98 17.46 -8.45
N LEU A 232 0.13 16.73 -7.71
CA LEU A 232 0.59 15.90 -6.59
C LEU A 232 1.51 14.78 -7.06
N LYS A 233 1.16 14.12 -8.18
CA LYS A 233 1.99 13.06 -8.75
C LYS A 233 3.34 13.59 -9.23
N PHE A 234 3.34 14.73 -9.93
CA PHE A 234 4.56 15.40 -10.38
C PHE A 234 5.49 15.71 -9.21
N ILE A 235 4.99 16.39 -8.17
CA ILE A 235 5.79 16.73 -6.98
C ILE A 235 6.35 15.47 -6.33
N GLY A 236 5.50 14.47 -6.07
CA GLY A 236 5.94 13.25 -5.41
C GLY A 236 6.93 12.45 -6.24
N GLU A 237 6.67 12.26 -7.53
CA GLU A 237 7.58 11.54 -8.44
C GLU A 237 8.92 12.25 -8.60
N LYS A 238 8.91 13.59 -8.69
CA LYS A 238 10.14 14.38 -8.80
C LYS A 238 11.00 14.26 -7.55
N ILE A 239 10.42 14.48 -6.37
CA ILE A 239 11.12 14.32 -5.08
C ILE A 239 11.70 12.91 -4.94
N MET A 240 10.90 11.89 -5.24
CA MET A 240 11.36 10.50 -5.13
C MET A 240 12.47 10.17 -6.14
N ARG A 241 12.40 10.67 -7.37
CA ARG A 241 13.44 10.42 -8.39
C ARG A 241 14.76 11.09 -8.02
N GLU A 242 14.72 12.37 -7.64
CA GLU A 242 15.91 13.12 -7.28
C GLU A 242 16.52 12.60 -5.97
N GLY A 243 15.69 12.28 -4.98
CA GLY A 243 16.18 11.75 -3.70
C GLY A 243 16.79 10.35 -3.81
N MET A 244 16.39 9.56 -4.82
CA MET A 244 16.91 8.20 -5.04
C MET A 244 18.07 8.15 -6.06
N ASP A 245 18.48 9.27 -6.63
CA ASP A 245 19.65 9.31 -7.50
C ASP A 245 20.92 9.02 -6.68
N ILE A 246 21.75 8.09 -7.16
CA ILE A 246 23.00 7.69 -6.50
C ILE A 246 24.01 8.84 -6.43
N ASN A 247 23.90 9.81 -7.36
CA ASN A 247 24.77 10.98 -7.39
C ASN A 247 24.18 12.19 -6.65
N ASN A 248 23.03 12.03 -6.01
CA ASN A 248 22.40 13.14 -5.28
C ASN A 248 23.22 13.49 -4.03
N THR A 249 23.66 14.74 -3.95
CA THR A 249 24.35 15.31 -2.77
C THR A 249 23.44 16.21 -1.93
N ARG A 250 22.23 16.53 -2.40
CA ARG A 250 21.29 17.42 -1.72
C ARG A 250 20.47 16.67 -0.67
N SER A 251 20.05 17.39 0.37
CA SER A 251 19.10 16.82 1.33
C SER A 251 17.72 16.63 0.68
N ILE A 252 16.93 15.71 1.20
CA ILE A 252 15.52 15.55 0.78
C ILE A 252 14.75 16.86 1.02
N HIS A 253 15.12 17.61 2.06
CA HIS A 253 14.52 18.89 2.38
C HIS A 253 14.73 19.93 1.27
N ASP A 254 15.95 20.08 0.77
CA ASP A 254 16.28 20.99 -0.35
C ASP A 254 15.51 20.60 -1.62
N ILE A 255 15.45 19.30 -1.91
CA ILE A 255 14.71 18.77 -3.08
C ILE A 255 13.22 19.10 -2.97
N VAL A 256 12.63 18.99 -1.78
CA VAL A 256 11.22 19.35 -1.53
C VAL A 256 11.00 20.85 -1.72
N GLU A 257 11.90 21.69 -1.20
CA GLU A 257 11.84 23.14 -1.37
C GLU A 257 11.87 23.55 -2.84
N ASP A 258 12.86 23.06 -3.58
CA ASP A 258 13.06 23.34 -5.01
C ASP A 258 11.87 22.86 -5.84
N THR A 259 11.40 21.64 -5.58
CA THR A 259 10.27 21.05 -6.30
C THR A 259 8.97 21.85 -6.07
N LEU A 260 8.75 22.36 -4.85
CA LEU A 260 7.60 23.22 -4.55
C LEU A 260 7.70 24.58 -5.24
N ARG A 261 8.90 25.19 -5.28
CA ARG A 261 9.15 26.44 -6.04
C ARG A 261 8.87 26.25 -7.53
N GLU A 262 9.36 25.16 -8.10
CA GLU A 262 9.11 24.85 -9.51
C GLU A 262 7.64 24.60 -9.77
N ALA A 263 6.96 23.81 -8.92
CA ALA A 263 5.54 23.52 -9.10
C ALA A 263 4.67 24.79 -9.02
N GLN A 264 5.08 25.80 -8.24
CA GLN A 264 4.40 27.09 -8.16
C GLN A 264 4.56 27.91 -9.46
N ASN A 265 5.75 27.88 -10.08
CA ASN A 265 6.10 28.72 -11.23
C ASN A 265 5.88 28.03 -12.58
N LYS A 266 5.59 26.72 -12.57
CA LYS A 266 5.34 25.92 -13.77
C LYS A 266 4.01 26.31 -14.40
N GLU A 267 4.00 26.39 -15.74
CA GLU A 267 2.75 26.44 -16.50
C GLU A 267 2.08 25.07 -16.50
N TRP A 268 0.84 25.01 -16.00
CA TRP A 268 0.06 23.79 -15.88
C TRP A 268 -1.09 23.74 -16.87
N ASP A 269 -1.42 22.56 -17.38
CA ASP A 269 -2.64 22.37 -18.15
C ASP A 269 -3.85 22.20 -17.22
N PHE A 270 -5.03 22.62 -17.68
CA PHE A 270 -6.27 22.45 -16.91
C PHE A 270 -6.51 20.99 -16.51
N ASN A 271 -6.20 20.04 -17.39
CA ASN A 271 -6.46 18.62 -17.13
C ASN A 271 -5.57 18.06 -16.00
N ASP A 272 -4.45 18.73 -15.67
CA ASP A 272 -3.56 18.33 -14.58
C ASP A 272 -4.20 18.47 -13.19
N PHE A 273 -5.27 19.27 -13.09
CA PHE A 273 -5.97 19.54 -11.84
C PHE A 273 -7.25 18.73 -11.67
N ILE A 274 -7.65 17.93 -12.67
CA ILE A 274 -8.89 17.16 -12.59
C ILE A 274 -8.77 16.08 -11.51
N VAL A 275 -9.67 16.15 -10.54
CA VAL A 275 -9.78 15.20 -9.43
C VAL A 275 -11.09 14.44 -9.53
N MET A 276 -11.08 13.18 -9.10
CA MET A 276 -12.29 12.35 -9.07
C MET A 276 -12.91 12.34 -7.68
N GLY A 277 -14.17 12.75 -7.60
CA GLY A 277 -15.01 12.67 -6.41
C GLY A 277 -15.96 11.49 -6.45
N THR A 278 -16.52 11.16 -5.30
CA THR A 278 -17.68 10.27 -5.17
C THR A 278 -18.64 10.89 -4.17
N TRP A 279 -19.92 10.97 -4.54
CA TRP A 279 -20.93 11.52 -3.66
C TRP A 279 -21.67 10.41 -2.93
N LYS A 280 -21.76 10.52 -1.60
CA LYS A 280 -22.48 9.57 -0.74
C LYS A 280 -23.38 10.38 0.20
N PRO A 281 -24.67 10.57 -0.10
CA PRO A 281 -25.54 11.49 0.63
C PRO A 281 -25.71 11.11 2.11
N LYS A 282 -25.71 9.81 2.42
CA LYS A 282 -25.82 9.30 3.80
C LYS A 282 -24.57 9.56 4.64
N LYS A 283 -23.44 9.94 4.03
CA LYS A 283 -22.21 10.27 4.75
C LYS A 283 -22.16 11.78 4.99
N ASN A 284 -21.80 12.20 6.20
CA ASN A 284 -21.66 13.63 6.55
C ASN A 284 -20.38 14.25 5.94
N ASN A 285 -20.26 14.27 4.62
CA ASN A 285 -19.19 14.99 3.91
C ASN A 285 -19.69 16.39 3.56
N LEU A 286 -19.45 17.34 4.47
CA LEU A 286 -19.89 18.73 4.36
C LEU A 286 -19.41 19.42 3.06
N CYS A 287 -18.21 19.09 2.58
CA CYS A 287 -17.63 19.67 1.36
C CYS A 287 -18.41 19.25 0.12
N ASN A 288 -18.56 17.93 -0.09
CA ASN A 288 -19.29 17.41 -1.24
C ASN A 288 -20.79 17.77 -1.17
N ASN A 289 -21.40 17.73 0.02
CA ASN A 289 -22.82 18.05 0.17
C ASN A 289 -23.11 19.53 -0.16
N ARG A 290 -22.20 20.44 0.21
CA ARG A 290 -22.27 21.87 -0.15
C ARG A 290 -22.12 22.07 -1.65
N PHE A 291 -21.11 21.45 -2.27
CA PHE A 291 -20.92 21.48 -3.71
C PHE A 291 -22.18 20.98 -4.45
N MET A 292 -22.73 19.82 -4.04
CA MET A 292 -23.93 19.24 -4.64
C MET A 292 -25.19 20.09 -4.43
N LYS A 293 -25.34 20.74 -3.27
CA LYS A 293 -26.43 21.70 -3.04
C LYS A 293 -26.35 22.86 -4.05
N ARG A 294 -25.15 23.39 -4.27
CA ARG A 294 -24.87 24.47 -5.22
C ARG A 294 -25.17 24.06 -6.67
N MET A 295 -24.80 22.84 -7.06
CA MET A 295 -25.12 22.28 -8.39
C MET A 295 -26.64 22.13 -8.58
N ARG A 296 -27.35 21.67 -7.54
CA ARG A 296 -28.82 21.58 -7.56
C ARG A 296 -29.48 22.94 -7.74
N GLU A 297 -29.01 23.96 -7.02
CA GLU A 297 -29.52 25.33 -7.12
C GLU A 297 -29.31 25.93 -8.52
N ARG A 298 -28.28 25.46 -9.25
CA ARG A 298 -27.99 25.84 -10.64
C ARG A 298 -28.69 24.96 -11.69
N ASN A 299 -29.53 24.04 -11.26
CA ASN A 299 -30.21 23.06 -12.12
C ASN A 299 -29.24 22.16 -12.92
N GLU A 300 -28.05 21.90 -12.37
CA GLU A 300 -27.06 21.00 -12.96
C GLU A 300 -27.32 19.55 -12.55
N ARG A 301 -26.89 18.59 -13.39
CA ARG A 301 -27.02 17.16 -13.06
C ARG A 301 -26.27 16.82 -11.78
N ILE A 302 -26.94 16.12 -10.88
CA ILE A 302 -26.35 15.55 -9.67
C ILE A 302 -26.02 14.08 -9.94
N PRO A 303 -24.80 13.61 -9.63
CA PRO A 303 -24.46 12.20 -9.75
C PRO A 303 -25.29 11.33 -8.81
N ASP A 304 -25.53 10.09 -9.20
CA ASP A 304 -26.20 9.14 -8.34
C ASP A 304 -25.35 8.81 -7.09
N PRO A 305 -25.97 8.39 -5.98
CA PRO A 305 -25.23 7.94 -4.80
C PRO A 305 -24.21 6.84 -5.13
N GLY A 306 -22.92 7.17 -4.99
CA GLY A 306 -21.81 6.26 -5.32
C GLY A 306 -21.22 6.44 -6.71
N GLU A 307 -21.86 7.21 -7.60
CA GLU A 307 -21.32 7.57 -8.91
C GLU A 307 -20.09 8.48 -8.74
N ARG A 308 -19.10 8.29 -9.63
CA ARG A 308 -17.90 9.12 -9.66
C ARG A 308 -18.13 10.32 -10.56
N PHE A 309 -17.66 11.49 -10.13
CA PHE A 309 -17.69 12.71 -10.92
C PHE A 309 -16.31 13.37 -10.94
N SER A 310 -16.01 14.12 -11.98
CA SER A 310 -14.77 14.90 -12.10
C SER A 310 -15.01 16.34 -11.68
N TYR A 311 -14.09 16.89 -10.89
CA TYR A 311 -14.17 18.28 -10.42
C TYR A 311 -12.78 18.91 -10.36
N VAL A 312 -12.78 20.23 -10.28
CA VAL A 312 -11.61 21.07 -9.98
C VAL A 312 -11.97 22.09 -8.90
N VAL A 313 -10.98 22.60 -8.18
CA VAL A 313 -11.13 23.77 -7.30
C VAL A 313 -10.64 25.01 -8.04
N VAL A 314 -11.55 25.97 -8.21
CA VAL A 314 -11.32 27.21 -8.92
C VAL A 314 -10.98 28.34 -7.94
N LYS A 315 -10.26 29.34 -8.42
CA LYS A 315 -10.01 30.56 -7.68
C LYS A 315 -11.30 31.38 -7.64
N GLY A 316 -11.60 31.98 -6.49
CA GLY A 316 -12.77 32.84 -6.35
C GLY A 316 -12.61 33.83 -5.21
N SER A 317 -13.39 34.91 -5.27
CA SER A 317 -13.44 35.90 -4.20
C SER A 317 -13.99 35.29 -2.91
N ARG A 318 -13.62 35.89 -1.77
CA ARG A 318 -14.22 35.50 -0.48
C ARG A 318 -15.70 35.87 -0.49
N LEU A 319 -16.55 34.87 -0.24
CA LEU A 319 -17.98 35.07 -0.14
C LEU A 319 -18.31 35.89 1.11
N ARG A 320 -19.34 36.73 1.01
CA ARG A 320 -19.90 37.49 2.13
C ARG A 320 -21.31 37.01 2.42
N SER A 321 -21.72 37.05 3.68
CA SER A 321 -23.10 36.82 4.08
C SER A 321 -23.98 38.00 3.67
N GLU A 322 -25.30 37.84 3.80
CA GLU A 322 -26.27 38.92 3.54
C GLU A 322 -26.02 40.13 4.44
N GLU A 323 -25.48 39.92 5.65
CA GLU A 323 -25.05 40.97 6.59
C GLU A 323 -23.65 41.54 6.28
N GLY A 324 -23.07 41.23 5.12
CA GLY A 324 -21.78 41.75 4.65
C GLY A 324 -20.55 41.14 5.33
N ARG A 325 -20.71 40.15 6.22
CA ARG A 325 -19.60 39.49 6.94
C ARG A 325 -18.88 38.48 6.05
N LEU A 326 -17.55 38.40 6.15
CA LEU A 326 -16.78 37.41 5.40
C LEU A 326 -17.13 35.98 5.87
N ILE A 327 -17.55 35.15 4.93
CA ILE A 327 -17.80 33.73 5.18
C ILE A 327 -16.45 33.00 5.27
N PRO A 328 -16.28 32.05 6.20
CA PRO A 328 -15.10 31.21 6.26
C PRO A 328 -14.88 30.48 4.93
N TYR A 329 -13.63 30.48 4.45
CA TYR A 329 -13.27 29.75 3.23
C TYR A 329 -13.55 28.26 3.39
N ARG A 330 -14.37 27.70 2.50
CA ARG A 330 -14.73 26.28 2.47
C ARG A 330 -14.55 25.79 1.04
N VAL A 331 -13.72 24.77 0.87
CA VAL A 331 -13.36 24.20 -0.45
C VAL A 331 -14.59 23.89 -1.30
N GLY A 332 -15.66 23.37 -0.70
CA GLY A 332 -16.90 23.01 -1.41
C GLY A 332 -17.61 24.19 -2.09
N ASP A 333 -17.36 25.43 -1.68
CA ASP A 333 -17.90 26.63 -2.34
C ASP A 333 -17.15 26.96 -3.64
N TYR A 334 -15.91 26.49 -3.76
CA TYR A 334 -14.98 26.72 -4.87
C TYR A 334 -14.76 25.47 -5.74
N MET A 335 -15.43 24.35 -5.43
CA MET A 335 -15.46 23.18 -6.29
C MET A 335 -16.37 23.41 -7.49
N GLU A 336 -15.94 23.00 -8.68
CA GLU A 336 -16.72 23.08 -9.90
C GLU A 336 -16.57 21.80 -10.74
N TYR A 337 -17.59 21.42 -11.49
CA TYR A 337 -17.46 20.29 -12.43
C TYR A 337 -16.38 20.59 -13.46
N ALA A 338 -15.53 19.60 -13.75
CA ALA A 338 -14.39 19.80 -14.65
C ALA A 338 -14.81 20.29 -16.05
N GLY A 339 -15.93 19.79 -16.59
CA GLY A 339 -16.48 20.24 -17.86
C GLY A 339 -16.89 21.72 -17.84
N ILE A 340 -17.67 22.12 -16.82
CA ILE A 340 -18.17 23.50 -16.67
C ILE A 340 -17.00 24.48 -16.49
N ALA A 341 -16.05 24.15 -15.61
CA ALA A 341 -14.90 24.99 -15.36
C ALA A 341 -14.02 25.18 -16.60
N LYS A 342 -13.89 24.14 -17.43
CA LYS A 342 -13.15 24.18 -18.70
C LYS A 342 -13.86 25.05 -19.74
N GLU A 343 -15.16 24.86 -19.90
CA GLU A 343 -15.99 25.64 -20.83
C GLU A 343 -15.97 27.14 -20.48
N LYS A 344 -16.14 27.46 -19.19
CA LYS A 344 -16.14 28.83 -18.67
C LYS A 344 -14.74 29.41 -18.46
N LYS A 345 -13.68 28.68 -18.82
CA LYS A 345 -12.27 29.08 -18.66
C LYS A 345 -11.97 29.62 -17.25
N MET A 346 -12.46 28.94 -16.23
CA MET A 346 -12.31 29.37 -14.83
C MET A 346 -10.86 29.18 -14.38
N GLU A 347 -10.32 30.19 -13.69
CA GLU A 347 -8.95 30.13 -13.15
C GLU A 347 -8.87 29.09 -12.02
N ILE A 348 -7.82 28.26 -12.05
CA ILE A 348 -7.60 27.21 -11.05
C ILE A 348 -6.89 27.78 -9.82
N ASP A 349 -7.29 27.33 -8.61
CA ASP A 349 -6.60 27.68 -7.37
C ASP A 349 -5.38 26.78 -7.15
N ILE A 350 -4.23 27.12 -7.76
CA ILE A 350 -2.96 26.36 -7.61
C ILE A 350 -2.56 26.21 -6.14
N ASN A 351 -2.79 27.25 -5.33
CA ASN A 351 -2.46 27.26 -3.91
C ASN A 351 -3.22 26.21 -3.12
N TYR A 352 -4.50 25.99 -3.44
CA TYR A 352 -5.27 24.88 -2.89
C TYR A 352 -4.56 23.54 -3.16
N TYR A 353 -4.15 23.29 -4.41
CA TYR A 353 -3.51 22.03 -4.80
C TYR A 353 -2.13 21.84 -4.15
N LEU A 354 -1.30 22.88 -4.08
CA LEU A 354 -0.05 22.83 -3.31
C LEU A 354 -0.32 22.56 -1.82
N GLY A 355 -1.36 23.16 -1.26
CA GLY A 355 -1.81 22.86 0.11
C GLY A 355 -2.15 21.37 0.29
N THR A 356 -2.69 20.70 -0.73
CA THR A 356 -2.99 19.26 -0.65
C THR A 356 -1.74 18.38 -0.66
N THR A 357 -0.59 18.86 -1.16
CA THR A 357 0.66 18.08 -1.20
C THR A 357 1.46 18.16 0.10
N VAL A 358 1.16 19.13 0.98
CA VAL A 358 1.85 19.33 2.26
C VAL A 358 1.94 18.04 3.08
N GLY A 359 0.85 17.29 3.18
CA GLY A 359 0.82 16.05 3.99
C GLY A 359 1.82 15.01 3.48
N MET A 360 1.93 14.86 2.16
CA MET A 360 2.90 13.99 1.51
C MET A 360 4.32 14.52 1.66
N CYS A 361 4.55 15.82 1.41
CA CYS A 361 5.88 16.42 1.49
C CYS A 361 6.43 16.39 2.93
N ALA A 362 5.56 16.62 3.92
CA ALA A 362 5.91 16.51 5.33
C ALA A 362 6.43 15.10 5.67
N ARG A 363 5.85 14.05 5.08
CA ARG A 363 6.29 12.67 5.28
C ARG A 363 7.67 12.37 4.67
N PHE A 364 8.17 13.21 3.76
CA PHE A 364 9.52 13.07 3.23
C PHE A 364 10.58 13.71 4.12
N ILE A 365 10.20 14.69 4.94
CA ILE A 365 11.14 15.52 5.71
C ILE A 365 10.97 15.42 7.22
N ASN A 366 9.92 14.77 7.72
CA ASN A 366 9.59 14.75 9.15
C ASN A 366 10.63 14.03 10.02
N GLU A 367 11.55 13.26 9.43
CA GLU A 367 12.67 12.67 10.16
C GLU A 367 13.83 13.66 10.40
N ASP A 368 13.83 14.81 9.74
CA ASP A 368 14.84 15.86 9.93
C ASP A 368 14.84 16.36 11.39
N ASP A 369 16.04 16.54 11.95
CA ASP A 369 16.26 16.97 13.34
C ASP A 369 15.49 18.26 13.70
N ARG A 370 15.25 19.13 12.70
CA ARG A 370 14.47 20.37 12.87
C ARG A 370 13.03 20.14 13.33
N TYR A 371 12.46 18.96 13.09
CA TYR A 371 11.08 18.64 13.43
C TYR A 371 10.97 17.66 14.59
N GLN A 372 12.09 17.14 15.10
CA GLN A 372 12.08 16.19 16.21
C GLN A 372 11.70 16.89 17.52
N PRO A 373 11.01 16.21 18.45
CA PRO A 373 10.68 16.80 19.74
C PRO A 373 11.96 17.11 20.53
N PRO A 374 12.03 18.26 21.21
CA PRO A 374 13.21 18.58 22.02
C PRO A 374 13.36 17.58 23.18
N PRO A 375 14.57 17.39 23.73
CA PRO A 375 14.81 16.46 24.85
C PRO A 375 13.92 16.71 26.08
N SER A 376 13.51 17.96 26.30
CA SER A 376 12.63 18.37 27.40
C SER A 376 11.16 18.02 27.18
N HIS A 377 10.76 17.59 25.98
CA HIS A 377 9.37 17.31 25.64
C HIS A 377 8.84 16.09 26.41
N LYS A 378 7.56 16.14 26.84
CA LYS A 378 6.92 15.06 27.61
C LYS A 378 7.01 13.69 26.94
N ILE A 379 7.00 13.66 25.61
CA ILE A 379 7.15 12.44 24.80
C ILE A 379 8.49 11.74 25.09
N MET A 380 9.57 12.50 25.30
CA MET A 380 10.90 11.95 25.55
C MET A 380 11.01 11.26 26.91
N GLN A 381 10.15 11.62 27.87
CA GLN A 381 10.07 11.03 29.20
C GLN A 381 9.36 9.66 29.21
N LEU A 382 8.69 9.29 28.11
CA LEU A 382 8.10 7.96 27.97
C LEU A 382 9.21 6.90 27.86
N LYS A 383 8.98 5.75 28.50
CA LYS A 383 9.81 4.56 28.28
C LYS A 383 9.73 4.14 26.81
N TYR A 384 10.83 3.61 26.27
CA TYR A 384 10.88 3.07 24.91
C TYR A 384 9.73 2.06 24.72
N SER A 385 8.78 2.45 23.88
CA SER A 385 7.53 1.75 23.62
C SER A 385 6.99 2.20 22.28
N ASP A 386 6.20 1.34 21.62
CA ASP A 386 5.45 1.67 20.40
C ASP A 386 4.63 2.97 20.52
N GLU A 387 4.21 3.30 21.75
CA GLU A 387 3.45 4.53 22.02
C GLU A 387 4.33 5.78 21.91
N LYS A 388 5.57 5.73 22.41
CA LYS A 388 6.55 6.81 22.26
C LYS A 388 6.84 7.10 20.79
N GLU A 389 7.08 6.06 19.99
CA GLU A 389 7.34 6.20 18.55
C GLU A 389 6.15 6.82 17.82
N LYS A 390 4.93 6.35 18.08
CA LYS A 390 3.71 6.93 17.49
C LYS A 390 3.51 8.39 17.85
N GLN A 391 3.78 8.77 19.10
CA GLN A 391 3.66 10.16 19.53
C GLN A 391 4.76 11.03 18.91
N THR A 392 5.98 10.52 18.79
CA THR A 392 7.11 11.19 18.14
C THR A 392 6.85 11.42 16.66
N ASP A 393 6.48 10.38 15.89
CA ASP A 393 6.13 10.50 14.46
C ASP A 393 5.03 11.53 14.23
N LYS A 394 3.99 11.52 15.09
CA LYS A 394 2.89 12.48 15.00
C LYS A 394 3.37 13.90 15.23
N TYR A 395 4.20 14.12 16.26
CA TYR A 395 4.78 15.42 16.56
C TYR A 395 5.59 15.95 15.37
N SER A 396 6.55 15.16 14.88
CA SER A 396 7.43 15.60 13.80
C SER A 396 6.68 15.82 12.49
N GLN A 397 5.67 14.99 12.21
CA GLN A 397 4.78 15.21 11.07
C GLN A 397 4.00 16.53 11.17
N ASP A 398 3.49 16.87 12.36
CA ASP A 398 2.72 18.09 12.59
C ASP A 398 3.61 19.33 12.46
N GLU A 399 4.84 19.30 12.98
CA GLU A 399 5.82 20.38 12.84
C GLU A 399 6.29 20.58 11.39
N ALA A 400 6.64 19.50 10.69
CA ALA A 400 6.97 19.55 9.26
C ALA A 400 5.80 20.11 8.43
N THR A 401 4.57 19.72 8.75
CA THR A 401 3.34 20.24 8.12
C THR A 401 3.17 21.75 8.36
N LYS A 402 3.42 22.24 9.58
CA LYS A 402 3.35 23.68 9.89
C LYS A 402 4.38 24.47 9.10
N TRP A 403 5.62 23.98 9.07
CA TRP A 403 6.71 24.61 8.35
C TRP A 403 6.41 24.68 6.84
N LEU A 404 6.01 23.58 6.22
CA LEU A 404 5.66 23.53 4.79
C LEU A 404 4.50 24.46 4.44
N LYS A 405 3.48 24.58 5.30
CA LYS A 405 2.38 25.55 5.10
C LYS A 405 2.90 26.99 5.08
N LYS A 406 3.82 27.32 5.99
CA LYS A 406 4.44 28.64 6.05
C LYS A 406 5.30 28.90 4.80
N TYR A 407 6.07 27.89 4.40
CA TYR A 407 6.91 27.94 3.21
C TYR A 407 6.11 28.19 1.94
N ILE A 408 5.07 27.37 1.66
CA ILE A 408 4.19 27.54 0.49
C ILE A 408 3.51 28.91 0.50
N LYS A 409 3.08 29.39 1.68
CA LYS A 409 2.50 30.73 1.80
C LYS A 409 3.50 31.84 1.47
N GLY A 410 4.80 31.62 1.69
CA GLY A 410 5.87 32.54 1.31
C GLY A 410 6.28 32.47 -0.16
N LEU A 411 5.81 31.47 -0.91
CA LEU A 411 5.98 31.39 -2.38
C LEU A 411 4.89 32.17 -3.14
N GLN A 412 3.83 32.58 -2.43
CA GLN A 412 2.73 33.40 -2.92
C GLN A 412 3.12 34.87 -2.86
#